data_AF-A0A257RBF0-F1
#
_entry.id   AF-A0A257RBF0-F1
#
_cell.length_a   1.000
_cell.length_b   1.000
_cell.length_c   1.000
_cell.angle_alpha   90.00
_cell.angle_beta   90.00
_cell.angle_gamma   90.00
#
_symmetry.space_group_name_H-M   'P 1'
#
loop_
_entity.id
_entity.type
_entity.pdbx_description
1 polymer ?
#
loop_
_entity_poly.entity_id
_entity_poly.type
_entity_poly.pdbx_seq_one_letter_code
_entity_poly.pdbx_strand_id
1 'polypeptide(L)' 'GALNVLTGRTGEVGPVLASHEDVDGLDLAGADDDFAGELAALAAESVSRVLRGADPQDRGLKRLRAFVETSTVWHTIGQ' A
#
# COMPACT_ATOMS: atom_id res chain seq x y z
N GLY A 1 -3.70 -10.81 -14.17
CA GLY A 1 -3.42 -10.41 -12.79
C GLY A 1 -3.62 -8.94 -12.48
N ALA A 2 -4.30 -8.12 -13.30
CA ALA A 2 -4.57 -6.71 -12.94
C ALA A 2 -5.47 -6.57 -11.69
N LEU A 3 -6.33 -7.56 -11.47
CA LEU A 3 -7.04 -7.79 -10.22
C LEU A 3 -6.92 -9.27 -9.87
N ASN A 4 -6.50 -9.55 -8.64
CA ASN A 4 -6.49 -10.90 -8.07
C ASN A 4 -7.23 -10.84 -6.73
N VAL A 5 -8.02 -11.86 -6.43
CA VAL A 5 -8.75 -11.96 -5.17
C VAL A 5 -8.29 -13.23 -4.46
N LEU A 6 -7.87 -13.07 -3.21
CA LEU A 6 -7.48 -14.17 -2.33
C LEU A 6 -8.51 -14.30 -1.21
N THR A 7 -8.83 -15.52 -0.82
CA THR A 7 -9.69 -15.84 0.32
C THR A 7 -8.90 -16.68 1.31
N GLY A 8 -9.09 -16.46 2.60
CA GLY A 8 -8.38 -17.18 3.65
C GLY A 8 -8.43 -16.42 4.97
N ARG A 9 -7.60 -16.82 5.93
CA ARG A 9 -7.45 -16.08 7.18
C ARG A 9 -6.54 -14.89 6.94
N THR A 10 -6.97 -13.70 7.33
CA THR A 10 -6.18 -12.46 7.18
C THR A 10 -4.86 -12.54 7.93
N GLY A 11 -4.84 -13.16 9.11
CA GLY A 11 -3.61 -13.40 9.87
C GLY A 11 -2.61 -14.38 9.22
N GLU A 12 -3.03 -15.16 8.23
CA GLU A 12 -2.13 -16.02 7.45
C GLU A 12 -1.64 -15.32 6.17
N VAL A 13 -2.53 -14.60 5.48
CA VAL A 13 -2.23 -13.98 4.17
C VAL A 13 -1.56 -12.61 4.32
N GLY A 14 -2.01 -11.80 5.28
CA GLY A 14 -1.55 -10.43 5.48
C GLY A 14 -0.04 -10.33 5.71
N PRO A 15 0.55 -11.07 6.67
CA PRO A 15 1.98 -11.00 6.94
C PRO A 15 2.83 -11.37 5.73
N VAL A 16 2.43 -12.40 4.97
CA VAL A 16 3.15 -12.83 3.76
C VAL A 16 3.16 -11.73 2.70
N LEU A 17 2.03 -11.05 2.48
CA LEU A 17 1.96 -9.92 1.55
C LEU A 17 2.74 -8.71 2.08
N ALA A 18 2.71 -8.48 3.39
CA ALA A 18 3.36 -7.34 4.00
C ALA A 18 4.89 -7.43 3.97
N SER A 19 5.45 -8.63 4.12
CA SER A 19 6.90 -8.86 4.07
C SER A 19 7.43 -9.17 2.65
N HIS A 20 6.60 -9.09 1.62
CA HIS A 20 7.00 -9.51 0.27
C HIS A 20 7.76 -8.40 -0.46
N GLU A 21 9.00 -8.67 -0.88
CA GLU A 21 9.86 -7.65 -1.53
C GLU A 21 9.28 -7.08 -2.83
N ASP A 22 8.47 -7.86 -3.56
CA ASP A 22 7.84 -7.45 -4.82
C ASP A 22 6.46 -6.77 -4.63
N VAL A 23 6.11 -6.36 -3.41
CA VAL A 23 4.89 -5.59 -3.13
C VAL A 23 5.25 -4.12 -2.90
N ASP A 24 4.88 -3.24 -3.83
CA ASP A 24 5.22 -1.82 -3.78
C ASP A 24 4.40 -0.99 -2.76
N GLY A 25 3.25 -1.52 -2.32
CA GLY A 25 2.40 -0.82 -1.36
C GLY A 25 1.18 -1.59 -0.88
N LEU A 26 0.69 -1.19 0.30
CA LEU A 26 -0.38 -1.83 1.04
C LEU A 26 -1.40 -0.80 1.52
N ASP A 27 -2.67 -1.12 1.33
CA ASP A 27 -3.80 -0.43 1.93
C ASP A 27 -4.36 -1.31 3.06
N LEU A 28 -4.26 -0.84 4.29
CA LEU A 28 -4.63 -1.60 5.48
C LEU A 28 -6.05 -1.31 5.95
N ALA A 29 -6.90 -0.71 5.11
CA ALA A 29 -8.30 -0.50 5.43
C ALA A 29 -9.00 -1.83 5.78
N GLY A 30 -9.65 -1.87 6.95
CA GLY A 30 -10.37 -3.04 7.45
C GLY A 30 -9.57 -3.95 8.38
N ALA A 31 -8.25 -3.75 8.51
CA ALA A 31 -7.48 -4.28 9.64
C ALA A 31 -7.75 -3.44 10.89
N ASP A 32 -7.79 -4.08 12.07
CA ASP A 32 -7.75 -3.36 13.33
C ASP A 32 -6.38 -2.68 13.54
N ASP A 33 -6.31 -1.74 14.49
CA ASP A 33 -5.14 -0.87 14.67
C ASP A 33 -3.87 -1.66 15.05
N ASP A 34 -4.01 -2.72 15.85
CA ASP A 34 -2.88 -3.54 16.30
C ASP A 34 -2.33 -4.35 15.12
N PHE A 35 -3.21 -5.05 14.38
CA PHE A 35 -2.82 -5.83 13.23
C PHE A 35 -2.29 -4.93 12.09
N ALA A 36 -2.90 -3.77 11.85
CA ALA A 36 -2.38 -2.78 10.90
C ALA A 36 -0.99 -2.27 11.31
N GLY A 37 -0.72 -2.16 12.62
CA GLY A 37 0.59 -1.85 13.17
C GLY A 37 1.63 -2.90 12.84
N GLU A 38 1.30 -4.18 13.04
CA GLU A 38 2.17 -5.32 12.73
C GLU A 38 2.49 -5.40 11.22
N LEU A 39 1.47 -5.32 10.37
CA LEU A 39 1.66 -5.37 8.92
C LEU A 39 2.52 -4.20 8.40
N ALA A 40 2.33 -3.00 8.95
CA ALA A 40 3.15 -1.86 8.60
C ALA A 40 4.61 -2.02 9.05
N ALA A 41 4.87 -2.72 10.16
CA ALA A 41 6.22 -3.02 10.61
C ALA A 41 6.91 -4.03 9.69
N LEU A 42 6.20 -5.06 9.23
CA LEU A 42 6.72 -6.01 8.22
C LEU A 42 7.03 -5.33 6.90
N ALA A 43 6.13 -4.47 6.42
CA ALA A 43 6.30 -3.71 5.18
C ALA A 43 7.49 -2.72 5.21
N ALA A 44 8.01 -2.39 6.39
CA ALA A 44 9.17 -1.54 6.51
C ALA A 44 10.46 -2.22 6.04
N GLU A 45 10.51 -3.56 6.00
CA GLU A 45 11.69 -4.32 5.55
C GLU A 45 12.02 -4.04 4.08
N SER A 46 11.00 -3.95 3.23
CA SER A 46 11.09 -3.60 1.80
C SER A 46 10.85 -2.12 1.51
N VAL A 47 10.60 -1.30 2.54
CA VAL A 47 10.22 0.13 2.40
C VAL A 47 8.94 0.31 1.55
N SER A 48 8.01 -0.63 1.63
CA SER A 48 6.75 -0.57 0.88
C SER A 48 5.87 0.57 1.39
N ARG A 49 5.11 1.21 0.49
CA ARG A 49 4.19 2.30 0.89
C ARG A 49 3.04 1.73 1.72
N VAL A 50 2.69 2.36 2.84
CA VAL A 50 1.57 1.91 3.69
C VAL A 50 0.55 3.03 3.87
N LEU A 51 -0.70 2.75 3.47
CA LEU A 51 -1.86 3.58 3.82
C LEU A 51 -2.58 2.94 5.00
N ARG A 52 -2.49 3.56 6.18
CA ARG A 52 -3.22 3.14 7.37
C ARG A 52 -4.64 3.71 7.36
N GLY A 53 -5.64 2.83 7.49
CA GLY A 53 -7.02 3.19 7.82
C GLY A 53 -7.63 4.29 6.94
N ALA A 54 -7.90 3.98 5.67
CA ALA A 54 -8.72 4.86 4.84
C ALA A 54 -10.21 4.68 5.20
N ASP A 55 -10.91 5.77 5.53
CA ASP A 55 -12.37 5.77 5.62
C ASP A 55 -12.95 5.35 4.26
N PRO A 56 -13.73 4.25 4.16
CA PRO A 56 -14.35 3.83 2.92
C PRO A 56 -15.28 4.87 2.29
N GLN A 57 -15.77 5.83 3.09
CA GLN A 57 -16.64 6.91 2.65
C GLN A 57 -15.89 8.16 2.21
N ASP A 58 -14.56 8.24 2.43
CA ASP A 58 -13.75 9.37 1.97
C ASP A 58 -13.77 9.45 0.44
N ARG A 59 -14.29 10.56 -0.08
CA ARG A 59 -14.34 10.85 -1.53
C ARG A 59 -13.17 11.70 -2.00
N GLY A 60 -12.21 11.99 -1.12
CA GLY A 60 -10.98 12.68 -1.46
C GLY A 60 -10.02 11.84 -2.30
N LEU A 61 -8.96 12.49 -2.79
CA LEU A 61 -7.94 11.84 -3.62
C LEU A 61 -6.83 11.15 -2.80
N LYS A 62 -6.94 11.09 -1.47
CA LYS A 62 -5.87 10.59 -0.59
C LYS A 62 -5.51 9.13 -0.91
N ARG A 63 -6.52 8.26 -1.08
CA ARG A 63 -6.33 6.84 -1.39
C ARG A 63 -5.64 6.62 -2.74
N LEU A 64 -6.01 7.41 -3.75
CA LEU A 64 -5.36 7.37 -5.06
C LEU A 64 -3.92 7.87 -4.99
N ARG A 65 -3.70 8.99 -4.30
CA ARG A 65 -2.37 9.61 -4.16
C ARG A 65 -1.37 8.73 -3.40
N ALA A 66 -1.83 7.81 -2.56
CA ALA A 66 -0.96 6.90 -1.80
C ALA A 66 -0.18 5.91 -2.69
N PHE A 67 -0.66 5.63 -3.90
CA PHE A 67 -0.10 4.58 -4.78
C PHE A 67 0.27 5.09 -6.18
N VAL A 68 0.49 6.40 -6.32
CA VAL A 68 1.07 7.01 -7.52
C VAL A 68 2.41 7.64 -7.16
N GLU A 69 3.36 7.57 -8.08
CA GLU A 69 4.70 8.14 -7.88
C GLU A 69 4.92 9.36 -8.78
N THR A 70 5.55 10.39 -8.23
CA THR A 70 5.90 11.59 -9.02
C THR A 70 7.23 11.36 -9.70
N SER A 71 7.19 10.94 -10.96
CA SER A 71 8.40 10.91 -11.79
C SER A 71 8.60 12.26 -12.48
N THR A 72 9.65 12.98 -12.09
CA THR A 72 10.02 14.26 -12.71
C THR A 72 11.06 14.02 -13.79
N VAL A 73 10.71 14.28 -15.04
CA VAL A 73 11.62 14.16 -16.20
C VAL A 73 12.07 15.55 -16.64
N TRP A 74 13.37 15.77 -16.63
CA TRP A 74 13.98 17.01 -17.12
C TRP A 74 14.34 16.85 -18.59
N HIS A 75 13.68 17.60 -19.46
CA HIS A 75 14.06 17.70 -20.86
C HIS A 75 14.67 19.07 -21.16
N THR A 76 15.56 19.15 -22.13
CA THR A 76 16.07 20.44 -22.58
C THR A 76 14.91 21.28 -23.11
N ILE A 77 14.88 22.54 -22.70
CA ILE A 77 13.95 23.54 -23.22
C ILE A 77 14.82 24.43 -24.12
N GLY A 78 14.54 24.46 -25.41
CA GLY A 78 15.23 25.36 -26.33
C GLY A 78 15.00 26.81 -25.91
N GLN A 79 16.08 27.54 -25.67
CA GLN A 79 16.07 29.00 -25.68
C GLN A 79 16.38 29.47 -27.10
#